data_AF-A0A925K5Y9-F1
#
_entry.id   AF-A0A925K5Y9-F1
#
_cell.length_a   1.000
_cell.length_b   1.000
_cell.length_c   1.000
_cell.angle_alpha   90.00
_cell.angle_beta   90.00
_cell.angle_gamma   90.00
#
_symmetry.space_group_name_H-M   'P 1'
#
loop_
_entity.id
_entity.type
_entity.pdbx_description
1 polymer ?
#
loop_
_entity_poly.entity_id
_entity_poly.type
_entity_poly.pdbx_seq_one_letter_code
_entity_poly.pdbx_strand_id
1 'polypeptide(L)' 'MTTLNAKMITENAGDISMVSAAGSKNKFCDLWPNAKTGLELLQGIIKNPIVKVSIGVIIAAGDAVASRVC' A
#
# COMPACT_ATOMS: atom_id res chain seq x y z
N MET A 1 16.73 -30.74 -24.47
CA MET A 1 16.57 -29.30 -24.79
C MET A 1 15.34 -28.77 -24.07
N THR A 2 15.47 -28.40 -22.80
CA THR A 2 14.39 -27.90 -21.91
C THR A 2 14.41 -26.36 -21.82
N THR A 3 14.84 -25.69 -22.88
CA THR A 3 15.07 -24.23 -22.92
C THR A 3 13.90 -23.42 -23.51
N LEU A 4 12.73 -24.03 -23.74
CA LEU A 4 11.58 -23.36 -24.37
C LEU A 4 10.51 -22.83 -23.39
N ASN A 5 10.56 -23.19 -22.10
CA ASN A 5 9.53 -22.80 -21.13
C ASN A 5 9.89 -21.59 -20.24
N ALA A 6 11.18 -21.21 -20.15
CA ALA A 6 11.59 -20.08 -19.32
C ALA A 6 11.27 -18.71 -19.96
N LYS A 7 11.24 -18.63 -21.29
CA LYS A 7 11.05 -17.37 -22.02
C LYS A 7 9.61 -16.84 -21.93
N MET A 8 8.62 -17.75 -21.88
CA MET A 8 7.20 -17.39 -21.85
C MET A 8 6.71 -16.89 -20.47
N ILE A 9 7.40 -17.30 -19.39
CA ILE A 9 7.11 -16.83 -18.02
C ILE A 9 7.70 -15.43 -17.79
N THR A 10 8.82 -15.12 -18.46
CA THR A 10 9.51 -13.83 -18.30
C THR A 10 8.80 -12.68 -19.02
N GLU A 11 8.08 -12.96 -20.10
CA GLU A 11 7.35 -11.95 -20.88
C GLU A 11 6.08 -11.45 -20.17
N ASN A 12 5.49 -12.25 -19.27
CA ASN A 12 4.35 -11.84 -18.42
C ASN A 12 4.75 -11.45 -16.99
N ALA A 13 5.95 -11.83 -16.52
CA ALA A 13 6.44 -11.41 -15.20
C ALA A 13 6.80 -9.92 -15.13
N GLY A 14 6.98 -9.26 -16.28
CA GLY A 14 7.18 -7.81 -16.38
C GLY A 14 5.91 -6.97 -16.18
N ASP A 15 4.73 -7.60 -16.20
CA ASP A 15 3.42 -6.92 -16.09
C ASP A 15 2.64 -7.32 -14.82
N ILE A 16 3.34 -7.85 -13.80
CA ILE A 16 2.96 -7.54 -12.40
C ILE A 16 3.63 -6.21 -12.04
N SER A 17 3.62 -5.29 -12.99
CA SER A 17 4.08 -3.95 -12.75
C SER A 17 3.10 -3.38 -11.74
N MET A 18 3.64 -2.84 -10.66
CA MET A 18 2.98 -1.90 -9.75
C MET A 18 2.46 -0.63 -10.51
N VAL A 19 2.22 -0.72 -11.82
CA VAL A 19 1.80 0.31 -12.77
C VAL A 19 0.30 0.55 -12.74
N SER A 20 -0.52 -0.43 -12.38
CA SER A 20 -1.94 -0.18 -12.09
C SER A 20 -2.15 0.53 -10.74
N ALA A 21 -1.12 0.59 -9.89
CA ALA A 21 -1.07 1.48 -8.73
C ALA A 21 -0.25 2.77 -8.98
N ALA A 22 0.56 2.82 -10.05
CA ALA A 22 1.43 3.96 -10.34
C ALA A 22 0.68 5.20 -10.86
N GLY A 23 -0.48 5.02 -11.51
CA GLY A 23 -1.35 6.14 -11.89
C GLY A 23 -1.98 6.89 -10.71
N SER A 24 -1.96 6.29 -9.52
CA SER A 24 -2.53 6.85 -8.29
C SER A 24 -1.47 7.28 -7.27
N LYS A 25 -0.16 7.13 -7.55
CA LYS A 25 0.92 7.47 -6.62
C LYS A 25 0.83 8.91 -6.13
N ASN A 26 0.63 9.87 -7.04
CA ASN A 26 0.44 11.28 -6.66
C ASN A 26 -0.79 11.49 -5.78
N LYS A 27 -1.91 10.81 -6.07
CA LYS A 27 -3.13 10.94 -5.26
C LYS A 27 -2.99 10.29 -3.89
N PHE A 28 -2.30 9.16 -3.79
CA PHE A 28 -2.03 8.54 -2.50
C PHE A 28 -1.18 9.47 -1.62
N CYS A 29 -0.09 10.02 -2.15
CA CYS A 29 0.79 10.91 -1.39
C CYS A 29 0.10 12.20 -0.94
N ASP A 30 -0.82 12.72 -1.75
CA ASP A 30 -1.62 13.90 -1.43
C ASP A 30 -2.73 13.59 -0.40
N LEU A 31 -3.38 12.42 -0.51
CA LEU A 31 -4.50 12.01 0.35
C LEU A 31 -4.07 11.35 1.66
N TRP A 32 -2.92 10.67 1.68
CA TRP A 32 -2.41 9.93 2.84
C TRP A 32 -2.30 10.76 4.12
N PRO A 33 -1.74 11.99 4.13
CA PRO A 33 -1.67 12.79 5.36
C PRO A 33 -3.06 13.11 5.94
N ASN A 34 -4.05 13.38 5.09
CA ASN A 34 -5.44 13.61 5.51
C ASN A 34 -6.09 12.31 6.02
N ALA A 35 -5.88 11.19 5.32
CA ALA A 35 -6.39 9.88 5.74
C ALA A 35 -5.78 9.43 7.08
N LYS A 36 -4.47 9.62 7.27
CA LYS A 36 -3.75 9.35 8.52
C LYS A 36 -4.36 10.14 9.69
N THR A 37 -4.55 11.45 9.51
CA THR A 37 -5.18 12.30 10.53
C THR A 37 -6.57 11.78 10.92
N GLY A 38 -7.39 11.39 9.94
CA GLY A 38 -8.71 10.80 10.19
C GLY A 38 -8.64 9.46 10.94
N LEU A 39 -7.69 8.60 10.58
CA LEU A 39 -7.46 7.32 11.26
C LEU A 39 -6.95 7.51 12.70
N GLU A 40 -6.07 8.48 12.96
CA GLU A 40 -5.59 8.81 14.30
C GLU A 40 -6.73 9.35 15.19
N LEU A 41 -7.59 10.21 14.64
CA LEU A 41 -8.82 10.65 15.32
C LEU A 41 -9.74 9.47 15.62
N LEU A 42 -9.97 8.59 14.64
CA LEU A 42 -10.79 7.40 14.81
C LEU A 42 -10.21 6.48 15.90
N GLN A 43 -8.89 6.33 15.94
CA GLN A 43 -8.16 5.57 16.95
C GLN A 43 -8.34 6.16 18.36
N GLY A 44 -8.49 7.48 18.49
CA GLY A 44 -8.78 8.16 19.76
C GLY A 44 -10.22 8.00 20.24
N ILE A 45 -11.18 7.89 19.31
CA ILE A 45 -12.61 7.78 19.60
C ILE A 45 -13.02 6.32 19.89
N ILE A 46 -12.37 5.36 19.23
CA ILE A 46 -12.72 3.95 19.35
C ILE A 46 -12.28 3.38 20.71
N LYS A 47 -13.26 2.88 21.46
CA LYS A 47 -13.07 2.23 22.77
C LYS A 47 -12.60 0.77 22.68
N ASN A 48 -12.77 0.14 21.51
CA ASN A 48 -12.39 -1.26 21.33
C ASN A 48 -10.87 -1.37 21.10
N PRO A 49 -10.11 -2.02 21.99
CA PRO A 49 -8.66 -2.10 21.91
C PRO A 49 -8.17 -2.85 20.66
N ILE A 50 -8.92 -3.85 20.18
CA ILE A 50 -8.53 -4.63 18.99
C ILE A 50 -8.57 -3.73 17.75
N VAL A 51 -9.66 -2.97 17.59
CA VAL A 51 -9.83 -2.04 16.46
C VAL A 51 -8.78 -0.93 16.52
N LYS A 52 -8.43 -0.47 17.74
CA LYS A 52 -7.36 0.50 17.96
C LYS A 52 -6.01 0.00 17.45
N VAL A 53 -5.66 -1.25 17.74
CA VAL A 53 -4.44 -1.90 17.24
C VAL A 53 -4.47 -2.03 15.72
N SER A 54 -5.58 -2.48 15.15
CA SER A 54 -5.72 -2.61 13.68
C SER A 54 -5.53 -1.27 12.98
N ILE A 55 -6.10 -0.19 13.49
CA ILE A 55 -5.90 1.16 12.93
C ILE A 55 -4.42 1.57 13.03
N GLY A 56 -3.77 1.31 14.15
CA GLY A 56 -2.34 1.59 14.31
C GLY A 56 -1.47 0.83 13.31
N VAL A 57 -1.78 -0.44 13.04
CA VAL A 57 -1.10 -1.24 12.01
C VAL A 57 -1.33 -0.66 10.62
N ILE A 58 -2.55 -0.24 10.29
CA ILE A 58 -2.87 0.39 9.01
C ILE A 58 -2.11 1.70 8.83
N ILE A 59 -2.05 2.54 9.87
CA ILE A 59 -1.26 3.79 9.85
C ILE A 59 0.22 3.48 9.63
N ALA A 60 0.80 2.53 10.37
CA ALA A 60 2.20 2.18 10.24
C ALA A 60 2.53 1.61 8.85
N ALA A 61 1.67 0.74 8.31
CA ALA A 61 1.83 0.18 6.98
C ALA A 61 1.75 1.26 5.89
N GLY A 62 0.77 2.17 5.97
CA GLY A 62 0.64 3.24 5.01
C GLY A 62 1.75 4.29 5.12
N ASP A 63 2.29 4.55 6.31
CA ASP A 63 3.45 5.42 6.51
C ASP A 63 4.73 4.81 5.89
N ALA A 64 4.93 3.50 6.07
CA ALA A 64 6.02 2.76 5.43
C ALA A 64 5.90 2.75 3.90
N VAL A 65 4.68 2.66 3.35
CA VAL A 65 4.45 2.78 1.91
C VAL A 65 4.70 4.21 1.45
N ALA A 66 4.12 5.21 2.12
CA ALA A 66 4.28 6.62 1.77
C ALA A 66 5.75 7.05 1.74
N SER A 67 6.52 6.69 2.77
CA SER A 67 7.96 7.02 2.83
C SER A 67 8.82 6.28 1.80
N ARG A 68 8.27 5.29 1.08
CA ARG A 68 8.93 4.61 -0.05
C ARG A 68 8.47 5.11 -1.42
N VAL A 69 7.30 5.73 -1.52
CA VAL A 69 6.65 6.01 -2.82
C VAL A 69 6.29 7.48 -3.08
N CYS A 70 6.45 8.39 -2.11
CA CYS A 70 6.01 9.79 -2.18
C CYS A 70 7.12 10.85 -2.36
#